data_AF-A0A1W9TKH8-F1
#
_entry.id   AF-A0A1W9TKH8-F1
#
_cell.length_a   1.000
_cell.length_b   1.000
_cell.length_c   1.000
_cell.angle_alpha   90.00
_cell.angle_beta   90.00
_cell.angle_gamma   90.00
#
_symmetry.space_group_name_H-M   'P 1'
#
loop_
_entity.id
_entity.type
_entity.pdbx_description
1 polymer ?
#
loop_
_entity_poly.entity_id
_entity_poly.type
_entity_poly.pdbx_seq_one_letter_code
_entity_poly.pdbx_strand_id
1 'polypeptide(L)'
;MKLSIKFFLLTFVLILLSLSGCKSTNKYMVRDSKEYDKVTRNFVGEWATTKYSVKSSDLLDTTYEKITANFDFNSKIAKFTYLVSEGKLAEKLLDWKAKYPDLVIDEYKIVTTSPWSINEKGEILYFSEPKTNIIIKGSGTNFQGFYDWEKTKFEAGKNIGKGGGLMGLVANKIAKTATGTSDLFPKLDSQFNFNFSKDRRNITIYSISKTNIKLSKIN
;
A
#
# COMPACT_ATOMS: atom_id res chain seq x y z
N MET A 1 20.05 -1.13 71.39
CA MET A 1 19.23 -1.81 70.36
C MET A 1 18.83 -0.78 69.29
N LYS A 2 19.70 -0.51 68.31
CA LYS A 2 19.48 0.44 67.21
C LYS A 2 19.71 -0.29 65.89
N LEU A 3 18.78 -1.18 65.55
CA LEU A 3 18.87 -2.00 64.35
C LEU A 3 17.47 -2.23 63.79
N SER A 4 16.79 -1.20 63.25
CA SER A 4 15.48 -1.47 62.62
C SER A 4 14.95 -0.48 61.58
N ILE A 5 15.72 0.50 61.08
CA ILE A 5 15.17 1.46 60.10
C ILE A 5 15.97 1.50 58.80
N LYS A 6 17.30 1.34 58.85
CA LYS A 6 18.14 1.37 57.63
C LYS A 6 18.00 0.13 56.75
N PHE A 7 17.68 -1.03 57.33
CA PHE A 7 17.49 -2.26 56.55
C PHE A 7 16.16 -2.27 55.79
N PHE A 8 15.10 -1.69 56.36
CA PHE A 8 13.76 -1.68 55.74
C PHE A 8 13.68 -0.73 54.53
N LEU A 9 14.42 0.40 54.59
CA LEU A 9 14.47 1.35 53.48
C LEU A 9 15.24 0.79 52.26
N LEU A 10 16.26 -0.04 52.50
CA LEU A 10 17.09 -0.60 51.43
C LEU A 10 16.35 -1.69 50.64
N THR A 11 15.48 -2.46 51.31
CA THR A 11 14.66 -3.50 50.65
C THR A 11 13.53 -2.89 49.82
N PHE A 12 12.96 -1.75 50.22
CA PHE A 12 11.90 -1.08 49.47
C PHE A 12 12.41 -0.42 48.17
N VAL A 13 13.65 0.08 48.15
CA VAL A 13 14.30 0.66 46.96
C VAL A 13 14.67 -0.43 45.93
N LEU A 14 15.05 -1.63 46.37
CA LEU A 14 15.35 -2.75 45.47
C LEU A 14 14.09 -3.34 44.79
N ILE A 15 12.93 -3.31 45.45
CA ILE A 15 11.66 -3.74 44.85
C ILE A 15 11.17 -2.71 43.81
N LEU A 16 11.36 -1.41 44.05
CA LEU A 16 11.02 -0.35 43.10
C LEU A 16 11.87 -0.38 41.82
N LEU A 17 13.13 -0.84 41.89
CA LEU A 17 13.99 -1.02 40.71
C LEU A 17 13.63 -2.24 39.87
N SER A 18 12.96 -3.25 40.45
CA SER A 18 12.48 -4.44 39.72
C SER A 18 11.21 -4.21 38.89
N LEU A 19 10.54 -3.06 39.08
CA LEU A 19 9.39 -2.61 38.28
C LEU A 19 9.80 -1.74 37.07
N SER A 20 11.10 -1.67 36.77
CA SER A 20 11.61 -1.13 35.51
C SER A 20 11.22 -2.07 34.38
N GLY A 21 9.97 -1.91 33.93
CA GLY A 21 9.26 -2.83 33.06
C GLY A 21 10.07 -3.24 31.83
N CYS A 22 9.80 -4.45 31.35
CA CYS A 22 10.14 -4.86 30.00
C CYS A 22 9.79 -3.73 29.03
N LYS A 23 10.79 -2.93 28.62
CA LYS A 23 10.68 -2.14 27.40
C LYS A 23 10.49 -3.18 26.30
N SER A 24 9.26 -3.23 25.79
CA SER A 24 8.93 -4.00 24.61
C SER A 24 10.01 -3.76 23.55
N THR A 25 10.70 -4.81 23.14
CA THR A 25 11.63 -4.77 22.01
C THR A 25 10.90 -4.73 20.66
N ASN A 26 9.56 -4.77 20.69
CA ASN A 26 8.73 -4.75 19.49
C ASN A 26 8.71 -3.33 18.90
N LYS A 27 9.25 -3.18 17.69
CA LYS A 27 9.27 -1.92 16.94
C LYS A 27 7.88 -1.46 16.48
N TYR A 28 6.85 -2.29 16.68
CA TYR A 28 5.48 -2.07 16.23
C TYR A 28 4.50 -2.11 17.40
N MET A 29 3.35 -1.45 17.23
CA MET A 29 2.28 -1.50 18.23
C MET A 29 1.86 -2.94 18.52
N VAL A 30 1.73 -3.26 19.81
CA VAL A 30 1.27 -4.56 20.30
C VAL A 30 -0.24 -4.65 20.18
N ARG A 31 -0.74 -5.76 19.66
CA ARG A 31 -2.16 -6.03 19.49
C ARG A 31 -2.89 -5.92 20.84
N ASP A 32 -4.11 -5.39 20.82
CA ASP A 32 -5.02 -5.25 21.97
C ASP A 32 -4.52 -4.31 23.09
N SER A 33 -3.47 -3.52 22.85
CA SER A 33 -3.12 -2.39 23.72
C SER A 33 -4.09 -1.22 23.52
N LYS A 34 -4.20 -0.33 24.52
CA LYS A 34 -5.06 0.88 24.41
C LYS A 34 -4.61 1.78 23.27
N GLU A 35 -3.30 1.87 23.05
CA GLU A 35 -2.67 2.66 21.99
C GLU A 35 -2.96 2.05 20.61
N TYR A 36 -2.96 0.72 20.53
CA TYR A 36 -3.32 -0.02 19.32
C TYR A 36 -4.77 0.25 18.91
N ASP A 37 -5.71 0.23 19.85
CA ASP A 37 -7.12 0.54 19.56
C ASP A 37 -7.35 2.00 19.19
N LYS A 38 -6.55 2.91 19.76
CA LYS A 38 -6.62 4.35 19.46
C LYS A 38 -6.13 4.70 18.06
N VAL A 39 -5.23 3.92 17.46
CA VAL A 39 -4.57 4.26 16.19
C VAL A 39 -4.77 3.17 15.14
N THR A 40 -4.30 1.95 15.40
CA THR A 40 -4.26 0.86 14.42
C THR A 40 -5.64 0.36 14.02
N ARG A 41 -6.57 0.23 14.97
CA ARG A 41 -7.94 -0.21 14.68
C ARG A 41 -8.67 0.74 13.73
N ASN A 42 -8.32 2.03 13.72
CA ASN A 42 -8.95 3.02 12.86
C ASN A 42 -8.59 2.86 11.37
N PHE A 43 -7.51 2.13 11.03
CA PHE A 43 -7.20 1.79 9.64
C PHE A 43 -8.06 0.66 9.09
N VAL A 44 -8.56 -0.21 9.96
CA VAL A 44 -9.22 -1.46 9.57
C VAL A 44 -10.51 -1.18 8.80
N GLY A 45 -10.71 -1.98 7.74
CA GLY A 45 -11.90 -1.96 6.90
C GLY A 45 -11.60 -1.49 5.48
N GLU A 46 -12.67 -1.16 4.76
CA GLU A 46 -12.62 -0.76 3.36
C GLU A 46 -12.65 0.76 3.20
N TRP A 47 -11.89 1.22 2.22
CA TRP A 47 -11.68 2.61 1.92
C TRP A 47 -11.75 2.84 0.42
N ALA A 48 -12.42 3.93 0.04
CA ALA A 48 -12.36 4.48 -1.30
C ALA A 48 -11.27 5.55 -1.34
N THR A 49 -10.42 5.50 -2.35
CA THR A 49 -9.44 6.55 -2.58
C THR A 49 -10.11 7.73 -3.26
N THR A 50 -10.03 8.90 -2.63
CA THR A 50 -10.56 10.16 -3.17
C THR A 50 -9.49 11.03 -3.79
N LYS A 51 -8.22 10.65 -3.63
CA LYS A 51 -7.07 11.27 -4.31
C LYS A 51 -5.90 10.30 -4.34
N TYR A 52 -5.22 10.19 -5.48
CA TYR A 52 -3.96 9.46 -5.58
C TYR A 52 -2.97 10.21 -6.46
N SER A 53 -2.08 10.96 -5.82
CA SER A 53 -1.05 11.72 -6.53
C SER A 53 0.35 11.20 -6.24
N VAL A 54 1.17 11.12 -7.29
CA VAL A 54 2.60 10.86 -7.18
C VAL A 54 3.35 12.08 -7.71
N LYS A 55 4.15 12.70 -6.86
CA LYS A 55 4.77 14.02 -7.10
C LYS A 55 3.69 15.09 -7.34
N SER A 56 3.52 15.52 -8.60
CA SER A 56 2.58 16.55 -9.02
C SER A 56 1.45 16.02 -9.91
N SER A 57 1.47 14.72 -10.24
CA SER A 57 0.49 14.11 -11.13
C SER A 57 -0.57 13.39 -10.31
N ASP A 58 -1.84 13.76 -10.50
CA ASP A 58 -2.97 12.97 -10.00
C ASP A 58 -3.26 11.84 -10.98
N LEU A 59 -3.26 10.61 -10.46
CA LEU A 59 -3.43 9.39 -11.23
C LEU A 59 -4.88 8.88 -11.19
N LEU A 60 -5.68 9.39 -10.25
CA LEU A 60 -7.12 9.16 -10.25
C LEU A 60 -7.74 9.92 -11.44
N ASP A 61 -8.76 9.32 -12.06
CA ASP A 61 -9.48 9.75 -13.26
C ASP A 61 -8.65 9.79 -14.56
N THR A 62 -7.32 9.94 -14.47
CA THR A 62 -6.43 9.91 -15.64
C THR A 62 -6.00 8.48 -16.00
N THR A 63 -5.56 7.72 -15.00
CA THR A 63 -5.04 6.35 -15.16
C THR A 63 -5.98 5.33 -14.55
N TYR A 64 -6.55 5.66 -13.40
CA TYR A 64 -7.42 4.77 -12.66
C TYR A 64 -8.78 5.43 -12.45
N GLU A 65 -9.85 4.74 -12.81
CA GLU A 65 -11.21 5.19 -12.55
C GLU A 65 -11.57 5.06 -11.06
N LYS A 66 -11.09 3.98 -10.43
CA LYS A 66 -11.39 3.69 -9.04
C LYS A 66 -10.21 3.04 -8.36
N ILE A 67 -9.94 3.48 -7.14
CA ILE A 67 -8.97 2.83 -6.27
C ILE A 67 -9.65 2.54 -4.93
N THR A 68 -9.53 1.30 -4.45
CA THR A 68 -9.96 0.92 -3.10
C THR A 68 -8.81 0.37 -2.31
N ALA A 69 -8.84 0.58 -1.00
CA ALA A 69 -7.91 -0.02 -0.04
C ALA A 69 -8.70 -0.79 1.01
N ASN A 70 -8.30 -2.02 1.30
CA ASN A 70 -8.81 -2.79 2.42
C ASN A 70 -7.64 -3.11 3.36
N PHE A 71 -7.77 -2.74 4.63
CA PHE A 71 -6.82 -3.11 5.66
C PHE A 71 -7.44 -4.21 6.52
N ASP A 72 -6.96 -5.44 6.31
CA ASP A 72 -7.45 -6.58 7.04
C ASP A 72 -6.73 -6.70 8.39
N PHE A 73 -7.53 -6.88 9.45
CA PHE A 73 -7.04 -6.95 10.82
C PHE A 73 -6.40 -8.30 11.16
N ASN A 74 -6.95 -9.39 10.65
CA ASN A 74 -6.61 -10.75 11.06
C ASN A 74 -5.32 -11.21 10.37
N SER A 75 -5.25 -11.01 9.07
CA SER A 75 -4.11 -11.36 8.22
C SER A 75 -3.02 -10.29 8.23
N LYS A 76 -3.33 -9.08 8.74
CA LYS A 76 -2.45 -7.90 8.65
C LYS A 76 -2.00 -7.60 7.22
N ILE A 77 -2.86 -7.89 6.25
CA ILE A 77 -2.62 -7.60 4.84
C ILE A 77 -3.44 -6.38 4.44
N ALA A 78 -2.78 -5.41 3.82
CA ALA A 78 -3.42 -4.33 3.11
C ALA A 78 -3.53 -4.73 1.64
N LYS A 79 -4.70 -4.51 1.06
CA LYS A 79 -4.99 -4.78 -0.35
C LYS A 79 -5.47 -3.50 -1.01
N PHE A 80 -4.68 -3.00 -1.96
CA PHE A 80 -5.07 -1.91 -2.84
C PHE A 80 -5.50 -2.49 -4.18
N THR A 81 -6.67 -2.09 -4.65
CA THR A 81 -7.21 -2.46 -5.96
C THR A 81 -7.33 -1.20 -6.81
N TYR A 82 -6.73 -1.21 -7.99
CA TYR A 82 -6.70 -0.09 -8.92
C TYR A 82 -7.40 -0.53 -10.20
N LEU A 83 -8.58 0.00 -10.47
CA LEU A 83 -9.32 -0.21 -11.71
C LEU A 83 -8.76 0.75 -12.76
N VAL A 84 -8.23 0.22 -13.86
CA VAL A 84 -7.70 1.03 -14.96
C VAL A 84 -8.86 1.76 -15.64
N SER A 85 -8.66 3.04 -15.97
CA SER A 85 -9.68 3.84 -16.62
C SER A 85 -10.05 3.30 -17.99
N GLU A 86 -11.33 3.43 -18.36
CA GLU A 86 -11.83 3.02 -19.68
C GLU A 86 -11.04 3.66 -20.82
N GLY A 87 -10.67 4.94 -20.69
CA GLY A 87 -9.85 5.65 -21.69
C GLY A 87 -8.49 4.99 -21.89
N LYS A 88 -7.79 4.62 -20.80
CA LYS A 88 -6.50 3.91 -20.89
C LYS A 88 -6.65 2.49 -21.42
N LEU A 89 -7.76 1.82 -21.09
CA LEU A 89 -8.05 0.51 -21.65
C LEU A 89 -8.36 0.59 -23.16
N ALA A 90 -9.10 1.62 -23.60
CA ALA A 90 -9.41 1.84 -25.01
C ALA A 90 -8.14 2.10 -25.83
N GLU A 91 -7.21 2.92 -25.33
CA GLU A 91 -5.87 3.11 -25.94
C GLU A 91 -5.15 1.77 -26.14
N LYS A 92 -5.18 0.89 -25.13
CA LYS A 92 -4.54 -0.44 -25.20
C LYS A 92 -5.21 -1.41 -26.17
N LEU A 93 -6.53 -1.28 -26.34
CA LEU A 93 -7.34 -2.17 -27.17
C LEU A 93 -7.41 -1.74 -28.62
N LEU A 94 -6.97 -0.54 -28.99
CA LEU A 94 -7.15 0.03 -30.32
C LEU A 94 -6.65 -0.90 -31.44
N ASP A 95 -5.39 -1.31 -31.39
CA ASP A 95 -4.78 -2.20 -32.40
C ASP A 95 -5.33 -3.63 -32.36
N TRP A 96 -5.73 -4.09 -31.16
CA TRP A 96 -6.30 -5.42 -30.98
C TRP A 96 -7.71 -5.48 -31.59
N LYS A 97 -8.54 -4.48 -31.34
CA LYS A 97 -9.91 -4.38 -31.87
C LYS A 97 -9.94 -4.14 -33.38
N ALA A 98 -8.91 -3.54 -33.96
CA ALA A 98 -8.77 -3.46 -35.41
C ALA A 98 -8.65 -4.84 -36.08
N LYS A 99 -8.08 -5.83 -35.38
CA LYS A 99 -7.91 -7.21 -35.87
C LYS A 99 -8.96 -8.18 -35.34
N TYR A 100 -9.47 -7.93 -34.13
CA TYR A 100 -10.42 -8.76 -33.39
C TYR A 100 -11.55 -7.88 -32.84
N PRO A 101 -12.53 -7.47 -33.67
CA PRO A 101 -13.55 -6.49 -33.29
C PRO A 101 -14.48 -6.95 -32.16
N ASP A 102 -14.63 -8.26 -31.96
CA ASP A 102 -15.43 -8.89 -30.92
C ASP A 102 -14.67 -9.06 -29.58
N LEU A 103 -13.40 -8.62 -29.50
CA LEU A 103 -12.63 -8.62 -28.26
C LEU A 103 -13.23 -7.65 -27.24
N VAL A 104 -13.64 -8.18 -26.09
CA VAL A 104 -14.20 -7.42 -24.97
C VAL A 104 -13.35 -7.62 -23.73
N ILE A 105 -13.07 -6.55 -23.00
CA ILE A 105 -12.41 -6.58 -21.69
C ILE A 105 -13.37 -5.97 -20.68
N ASP A 106 -13.89 -6.81 -19.79
CA ASP A 106 -14.87 -6.42 -18.76
C ASP A 106 -14.20 -5.86 -17.51
N GLU A 107 -12.97 -6.33 -17.22
CA GLU A 107 -12.23 -5.93 -16.04
C GLU A 107 -10.75 -5.84 -16.36
N TYR A 108 -10.14 -4.69 -16.09
CA TYR A 108 -8.70 -4.52 -16.10
C TYR A 108 -8.29 -3.84 -14.81
N LYS A 109 -7.76 -4.62 -13.85
CA LYS A 109 -7.36 -4.09 -12.55
C LYS A 109 -5.97 -4.56 -12.14
N ILE A 110 -5.31 -3.71 -11.38
CA ILE A 110 -4.07 -4.02 -10.70
C ILE A 110 -4.38 -4.20 -9.22
N VAL A 111 -3.81 -5.23 -8.60
CA VAL A 111 -3.99 -5.51 -7.17
C VAL A 111 -2.62 -5.56 -6.52
N THR A 112 -2.40 -4.68 -5.54
CA THR A 112 -1.22 -4.70 -4.67
C THR A 112 -1.60 -5.16 -3.29
N THR A 113 -0.96 -6.22 -2.81
CA THR A 113 -1.10 -6.71 -1.42
C THR A 113 0.20 -6.53 -0.68
N SER A 114 0.16 -6.10 0.58
CA SER A 114 1.36 -5.94 1.41
C SER A 114 1.03 -6.14 2.88
N PRO A 115 1.84 -6.89 3.65
CA PRO A 115 1.76 -6.84 5.09
C PRO A 115 1.98 -5.41 5.61
N TRP A 116 1.08 -4.98 6.50
CA TRP A 116 1.09 -3.62 7.03
C TRP A 116 1.24 -3.60 8.56
N SER A 117 1.84 -2.52 9.06
CA SER A 117 1.99 -2.29 10.51
C SER A 117 2.13 -0.81 10.82
N ILE A 118 1.95 -0.45 12.09
CA ILE A 118 2.21 0.90 12.60
C ILE A 118 3.37 0.83 13.59
N ASN A 119 4.30 1.80 13.53
CA ASN A 119 5.36 1.87 14.54
C ASN A 119 4.78 1.97 15.95
N GLU A 120 5.58 1.63 16.95
CA GLU A 120 5.24 1.70 18.37
C GLU A 120 4.60 3.04 18.79
N LYS A 121 5.04 4.16 18.20
CA LYS A 121 4.54 5.51 18.51
C LYS A 121 3.19 5.85 17.87
N GLY A 122 2.72 5.08 16.89
CA GLY A 122 1.43 5.36 16.24
C GLY A 122 1.49 6.47 15.19
N GLU A 123 2.65 6.68 14.58
CA GLU A 123 2.96 7.83 13.70
C GLU A 123 3.23 7.42 12.25
N ILE A 124 3.79 6.22 12.04
CA ILE A 124 4.25 5.76 10.73
C ILE A 124 3.57 4.45 10.38
N LEU A 125 2.94 4.42 9.21
CA LEU A 125 2.38 3.23 8.57
C LEU A 125 3.45 2.60 7.67
N TYR A 126 3.71 1.31 7.88
CA TYR A 126 4.64 0.52 7.09
C TYR A 126 3.91 -0.43 6.16
N PHE A 127 4.46 -0.59 4.96
CA PHE A 127 4.12 -1.65 4.02
C PHE A 127 5.39 -2.43 3.72
N SER A 128 5.35 -3.73 3.98
CA SER A 128 6.48 -4.64 3.75
C SER A 128 6.19 -5.54 2.54
N GLU A 129 7.21 -5.78 1.72
CA GLU A 129 7.14 -6.76 0.61
C GLU A 129 5.88 -6.67 -0.26
N PRO A 130 5.58 -5.50 -0.87
CA PRO A 130 4.40 -5.36 -1.71
C PRO A 130 4.46 -6.33 -2.91
N LYS A 131 3.38 -7.08 -3.09
CA LYS A 131 3.16 -7.98 -4.23
C LYS A 131 2.09 -7.38 -5.12
N THR A 132 2.43 -7.10 -6.36
CA THR A 132 1.52 -6.53 -7.35
C THR A 132 1.22 -7.56 -8.42
N ASN A 133 -0.08 -7.73 -8.72
CA ASN A 133 -0.60 -8.61 -9.74
C ASN A 133 -1.56 -7.85 -10.65
N ILE A 134 -1.70 -8.33 -11.88
CA ILE A 134 -2.69 -7.85 -12.85
C ILE A 134 -3.82 -8.87 -12.96
N ILE A 135 -5.06 -8.38 -13.02
CA ILE A 135 -6.26 -9.17 -13.25
C ILE A 135 -6.96 -8.56 -14.45
N ILE A 136 -7.07 -9.36 -15.51
CA ILE A 136 -7.80 -9.00 -16.72
C ILE A 136 -8.87 -10.07 -16.93
N LYS A 137 -10.13 -9.64 -17.11
CA LYS A 137 -11.24 -10.50 -17.53
C LYS A 137 -11.86 -9.95 -18.79
N GLY A 138 -12.39 -10.84 -19.61
CA GLY A 138 -12.96 -10.49 -20.88
C GLY A 138 -13.29 -11.74 -21.69
N SER A 139 -13.62 -11.51 -22.95
CA SER A 139 -14.06 -12.53 -23.88
C SER A 139 -13.82 -12.12 -25.33
N GLY A 140 -14.18 -13.00 -26.27
CA GLY A 140 -14.06 -12.75 -27.70
C GLY A 140 -12.79 -13.30 -28.33
N THR A 141 -12.68 -13.11 -29.63
CA THR A 141 -11.59 -13.66 -30.42
C THR A 141 -10.24 -13.12 -29.94
N ASN A 142 -9.31 -14.05 -29.70
CA ASN A 142 -7.95 -13.77 -29.25
C ASN A 142 -7.83 -13.02 -27.91
N PHE A 143 -8.84 -13.12 -27.03
CA PHE A 143 -8.76 -12.63 -25.64
C PHE A 143 -7.53 -13.18 -24.90
N GLN A 144 -7.26 -14.48 -25.04
CA GLN A 144 -6.10 -15.11 -24.39
C GLN A 144 -4.77 -14.49 -24.87
N GLY A 145 -4.66 -14.19 -26.18
CA GLY A 145 -3.47 -13.51 -26.72
C GLY A 145 -3.28 -12.11 -26.15
N PHE A 146 -4.36 -11.33 -26.02
CA PHE A 146 -4.31 -10.03 -25.35
C PHE A 146 -3.89 -10.16 -23.88
N TYR A 147 -4.51 -11.10 -23.15
CA TYR A 147 -4.18 -11.39 -21.76
C TYR A 147 -2.70 -11.75 -21.57
N ASP A 148 -2.18 -12.69 -22.35
CA ASP A 148 -0.80 -13.16 -22.23
C ASP A 148 0.20 -12.06 -22.58
N TRP A 149 -0.12 -11.24 -23.58
CA TRP A 149 0.67 -10.07 -23.96
C TRP A 149 0.76 -9.04 -22.83
N GLU A 150 -0.38 -8.64 -22.25
CA GLU A 150 -0.41 -7.67 -21.15
C GLU A 150 0.24 -8.24 -19.89
N LYS A 151 0.03 -9.52 -19.57
CA LYS A 151 0.68 -10.18 -18.45
C LYS A 151 2.20 -10.25 -18.61
N THR A 152 2.69 -10.56 -19.81
CA THR A 152 4.13 -10.57 -20.12
C THR A 152 4.75 -9.20 -19.92
N LYS A 153 4.11 -8.15 -20.45
CA LYS A 153 4.53 -6.76 -20.24
C LYS A 153 4.55 -6.38 -18.77
N PHE A 154 3.52 -6.78 -18.03
CA PHE A 154 3.40 -6.50 -16.61
C PHE A 154 4.50 -7.21 -15.79
N GLU A 155 4.75 -8.49 -16.03
CA GLU A 155 5.82 -9.23 -15.32
C GLU A 155 7.22 -8.74 -15.70
N ALA A 156 7.44 -8.36 -16.96
CA ALA A 156 8.66 -7.66 -17.36
C ALA A 156 8.83 -6.35 -16.58
N GLY A 157 7.76 -5.55 -16.49
CA GLY A 157 7.71 -4.29 -15.75
C GLY A 157 8.01 -4.41 -14.25
N LYS A 158 7.64 -5.53 -13.60
CA LYS A 158 7.94 -5.80 -12.17
C LYS A 158 9.43 -5.95 -11.87
N ASN A 159 10.18 -6.49 -12.83
CA ASN A 159 11.60 -6.79 -12.65
C ASN A 159 12.53 -5.64 -13.06
N ILE A 160 12.00 -4.65 -13.78
CA ILE A 160 12.75 -3.47 -14.23
C ILE A 160 12.92 -2.50 -13.04
N GLY A 161 14.11 -2.52 -12.42
CA GLY A 161 14.46 -1.65 -11.30
C GLY A 161 15.27 -2.30 -10.16
N LYS A 162 15.59 -3.60 -10.25
CA LYS A 162 16.50 -4.25 -9.28
C LYS A 162 17.99 -3.93 -9.50
N GLY A 163 18.35 -3.29 -10.61
CA GLY A 163 19.70 -2.78 -10.87
C GLY A 163 19.86 -1.35 -10.36
N GLY A 164 20.57 -1.17 -9.24
CA GLY A 164 20.82 0.15 -8.64
C GLY A 164 21.72 1.05 -9.50
N GLY A 165 21.26 2.27 -9.80
CA GLY A 165 22.05 3.31 -10.46
C GLY A 165 21.19 4.32 -11.25
N LEU A 166 21.74 5.51 -11.52
CA LEU A 166 21.08 6.56 -12.32
C LEU A 166 20.74 6.08 -13.74
N MET A 167 21.62 5.28 -14.34
CA MET A 167 21.39 4.62 -15.64
C MET A 167 20.29 3.56 -15.57
N GLY A 168 20.15 2.87 -14.44
CA GLY A 168 19.05 1.93 -14.18
C GLY A 168 17.70 2.63 -14.12
N LEU A 169 17.63 3.86 -13.59
CA LEU A 169 16.41 4.67 -13.56
C LEU A 169 15.98 5.17 -14.96
N VAL A 170 16.94 5.53 -15.81
CA VAL A 170 16.68 5.96 -17.19
C VAL A 170 16.21 4.78 -18.05
N ALA A 171 16.91 3.65 -17.99
CA ALA A 171 16.50 2.42 -18.66
C ALA A 171 15.11 1.96 -18.19
N ASN A 172 14.79 2.16 -16.90
CA ASN A 172 13.48 1.82 -16.33
C ASN A 172 12.35 2.67 -16.91
N LYS A 173 12.57 3.99 -17.02
CA LYS A 173 11.58 4.88 -17.64
C LYS A 173 11.37 4.53 -19.11
N ILE A 174 12.44 4.29 -19.87
CA ILE A 174 12.37 3.93 -21.29
C ILE A 174 11.68 2.58 -21.49
N ALA A 175 12.04 1.55 -20.71
CA ALA A 175 11.45 0.22 -20.84
C ALA A 175 9.97 0.21 -20.42
N LYS A 176 9.57 0.96 -19.39
CA LYS A 176 8.17 1.12 -19.00
C LYS A 176 7.34 1.92 -20.02
N THR A 177 7.95 2.91 -20.67
CA THR A 177 7.33 3.62 -21.79
C THR A 177 7.21 2.72 -23.02
N ALA A 178 8.25 1.97 -23.37
CA ALA A 178 8.26 1.04 -24.51
C ALA A 178 7.29 -0.14 -24.35
N THR A 179 7.10 -0.61 -23.11
CA THR A 179 6.13 -1.67 -22.80
C THR A 179 4.70 -1.14 -22.61
N GLY A 180 4.51 0.18 -22.50
CA GLY A 180 3.21 0.80 -22.23
C GLY A 180 2.68 0.49 -20.81
N THR A 181 3.59 0.32 -19.85
CA THR A 181 3.26 -0.04 -18.46
C THR A 181 3.74 1.00 -17.45
N SER A 182 4.19 2.18 -17.88
CA SER A 182 4.68 3.25 -16.98
C SER A 182 3.67 3.60 -15.90
N ASP A 183 2.39 3.50 -16.23
CA ASP A 183 1.29 3.95 -15.39
C ASP A 183 0.61 2.78 -14.66
N LEU A 184 1.02 1.53 -14.95
CA LEU A 184 0.42 0.30 -14.39
C LEU A 184 1.08 -0.19 -13.10
N PHE A 185 2.13 0.47 -12.63
CA PHE A 185 2.79 0.16 -11.36
C PHE A 185 2.49 1.24 -10.34
N PRO A 186 1.35 1.14 -9.62
CA PRO A 186 1.06 2.05 -8.55
C PRO A 186 2.17 1.93 -7.50
N LYS A 187 2.72 3.08 -7.11
CA LYS A 187 3.80 3.14 -6.15
C LYS A 187 3.24 3.06 -4.74
N LEU A 188 3.46 1.93 -4.09
CA LEU A 188 3.23 1.78 -2.65
C LEU A 188 4.58 1.90 -1.94
N ASP A 189 4.87 3.08 -1.38
CA ASP A 189 6.09 3.28 -0.61
C ASP A 189 6.09 2.41 0.66
N SER A 190 7.27 2.05 1.15
CA SER A 190 7.38 1.22 2.35
C SER A 190 6.98 1.93 3.64
N GLN A 191 6.94 3.28 3.62
CA GLN A 191 6.66 4.11 4.79
C GLN A 191 5.80 5.31 4.42
N PHE A 192 4.76 5.53 5.22
CA PHE A 192 3.87 6.68 5.13
C PHE A 192 3.68 7.31 6.49
N ASN A 193 3.72 8.64 6.54
CA ASN A 193 3.06 9.39 7.59
C ASN A 193 1.55 9.40 7.30
N PHE A 194 0.74 9.60 8.33
CA PHE A 194 -0.70 9.64 8.16
C PHE A 194 -1.38 10.61 9.09
N ASN A 195 -2.52 11.13 8.66
CA ASN A 195 -3.40 11.95 9.47
C ASN A 195 -4.85 11.50 9.26
N PHE A 196 -5.56 11.27 10.36
CA PHE A 196 -7.00 11.03 10.34
C PHE A 196 -7.77 12.35 10.41
N SER A 197 -8.93 12.40 9.78
CA SER A 197 -9.95 13.40 10.10
C SER A 197 -10.47 13.23 11.54
N LYS A 198 -11.09 14.29 12.09
CA LYS A 198 -11.62 14.28 13.46
C LYS A 198 -12.62 13.14 13.69
N ASP A 199 -13.46 12.85 12.70
CA ASP A 199 -14.48 11.79 12.71
C ASP A 199 -13.94 10.40 12.34
N ARG A 200 -12.63 10.28 12.06
CA ARG A 200 -11.96 9.03 11.63
C ARG A 200 -12.53 8.39 10.35
N ARG A 201 -13.34 9.13 9.60
CA ARG A 201 -13.88 8.68 8.31
C ARG A 201 -12.94 8.88 7.14
N ASN A 202 -11.91 9.70 7.31
CA ASN A 202 -10.94 9.98 6.26
C ASN A 202 -9.52 9.82 6.80
N ILE A 203 -8.63 9.32 5.93
CA ILE A 203 -7.19 9.20 6.19
C ILE A 203 -6.45 9.85 5.03
N THR A 204 -5.48 10.70 5.34
CA THR A 204 -4.47 11.09 4.36
C THR A 204 -3.18 10.37 4.72
N ILE A 205 -2.65 9.56 3.81
CA ILE A 205 -1.32 8.95 3.94
C ILE A 205 -0.37 9.59 2.93
N TYR A 206 0.83 9.94 3.37
CA TYR A 206 1.82 10.63 2.53
C TYR A 206 3.26 10.20 2.84
N SER A 207 4.09 10.12 1.80
CA SER A 207 5.47 9.65 1.91
C SER A 207 6.48 10.75 1.57
N ILE A 208 7.73 10.53 1.98
CA ILE A 208 8.88 11.38 1.59
C ILE A 208 9.09 11.41 0.07
N SER A 209 8.61 10.39 -0.64
CA SER A 209 8.76 10.26 -2.09
C SER A 209 7.69 11.06 -2.87
N LYS A 210 6.88 11.85 -2.15
CA LYS A 210 5.78 12.67 -2.65
C LYS A 210 4.60 11.84 -3.18
N THR A 211 4.40 10.63 -2.66
CA THR A 211 3.14 9.91 -2.84
C THR A 211 2.14 10.42 -1.81
N ASN A 212 0.92 10.76 -2.23
CA ASN A 212 -0.16 11.20 -1.36
C ASN A 212 -1.46 10.47 -1.76
N ILE A 213 -2.05 9.78 -0.80
CA ILE A 213 -3.29 9.02 -0.97
C ILE A 213 -4.29 9.53 0.07
N LYS A 214 -5.45 9.97 -0.39
CA LYS A 214 -6.60 10.27 0.49
C LYS A 214 -7.60 9.14 0.40
N LEU A 215 -7.97 8.62 1.56
CA LEU A 215 -8.87 7.51 1.75
C LEU A 215 -10.11 8.00 2.50
N SER A 216 -11.29 7.57 2.06
CA SER A 216 -12.58 7.78 2.71
C SER A 216 -13.21 6.42 3.01
N LYS A 217 -13.69 6.23 4.24
CA LYS A 217 -14.22 4.94 4.68
C LYS A 217 -15.49 4.58 3.90
N ILE A 218 -15.51 3.36 3.36
CA ILE A 218 -16.71 2.77 2.75
C ILE A 218 -17.48 2.14 3.91
N ASN A 219 -18.59 2.79 4.28
CA ASN A 219 -19.50 2.51 5.40
C ASN A 219 -19.21 1.25 6.23
#